data_AF-A0A964GNQ1-F1
#
_entry.id   AF-A0A964GNQ1-F1
#
_cell.length_a   1.000
_cell.length_b   1.000
_cell.length_c   1.000
_cell.angle_alpha   90.00
_cell.angle_beta   90.00
_cell.angle_gamma   90.00
#
_symmetry.space_group_name_H-M   'P 1'
#
loop_
_entity.id
_entity.type
_entity.pdbx_description
1 polymer ?
#
loop_
_entity_poly.entity_id
_entity_poly.type
_entity_poly.pdbx_seq_one_letter_code
_entity_poly.pdbx_strand_id
1 'polypeptide(L)' 'MKTAEQSRIKYLLSSRPLVVKRDGMHVCLHDAFSGEVLAGQTKVQLIQEAGQVTRLVVEFNCDGTHVRLDGE' A
#
# COMPACT_ATOMS: atom_id res chain seq x y z
N MET A 1 -28.87 -7.36 -10.27
CA MET A 1 -27.46 -7.68 -10.58
C MET A 1 -26.64 -6.40 -10.43
N LYS A 2 -25.69 -6.33 -9.48
CA LYS A 2 -24.78 -5.19 -9.37
C LYS A 2 -23.68 -5.38 -10.42
N THR A 3 -23.51 -4.42 -11.33
CA THR A 3 -22.50 -4.51 -12.40
C THR A 3 -21.09 -4.40 -11.82
N ALA A 4 -20.11 -5.06 -12.44
CA ALA A 4 -18.71 -5.04 -12.00
C ALA A 4 -18.15 -3.60 -11.84
N GLU A 5 -18.66 -2.68 -12.64
CA GLU A 5 -18.35 -1.25 -12.58
C GLU A 5 -18.83 -0.57 -11.29
N GLN A 6 -20.04 -0.89 -10.81
CA GLN A 6 -20.55 -0.38 -9.53
C GLN A 6 -19.76 -0.94 -8.34
N SER A 7 -19.32 -2.20 -8.41
CA SER A 7 -18.45 -2.80 -7.40
C SER A 7 -17.06 -2.16 -7.41
N ARG A 8 -16.49 -1.87 -8.58
CA ARG A 8 -15.21 -1.16 -8.73
C ARG A 8 -15.28 0.27 -8.22
N ILE A 9 -16.33 1.01 -8.54
CA ILE A 9 -16.53 2.38 -8.04
C ILE A 9 -16.73 2.37 -6.53
N LYS A 10 -17.52 1.44 -5.98
CA LYS A 10 -17.66 1.29 -4.53
C LYS A 10 -16.33 0.95 -3.86
N TYR A 11 -15.55 0.03 -4.46
CA TYR A 11 -14.21 -0.32 -3.99
C TYR A 11 -13.29 0.91 -3.97
N LEU A 12 -13.24 1.67 -5.07
CA LEU A 12 -12.43 2.89 -5.20
C LEU A 12 -12.87 4.01 -4.23
N LEU A 13 -14.17 4.15 -3.99
CA LEU A 13 -14.73 5.11 -3.02
C LEU A 13 -14.59 4.65 -1.56
N SER A 14 -14.43 3.34 -1.33
CA SER A 14 -14.17 2.76 0.00
C SER A 14 -12.68 2.58 0.30
N SER A 15 -11.83 2.57 -0.73
CA SER A 15 -10.40 2.38 -0.58
C SER A 15 -9.77 3.70 -0.16
N ARG A 16 -9.14 3.71 1.01
CA ARG A 16 -8.35 4.86 1.45
C ARG A 16 -7.18 5.03 0.48
N PRO A 17 -6.96 6.23 -0.07
CA PRO A 17 -5.87 6.44 -1.00
C PRO A 17 -4.53 6.19 -0.28
N LEU A 18 -3.57 5.63 -1.02
CA LEU A 18 -2.24 5.33 -0.50
C LEU A 18 -1.23 6.27 -1.16
N VAL A 19 -0.27 6.75 -0.37
CA VAL A 19 0.80 7.65 -0.83
C VAL A 19 2.13 7.02 -0.53
N VAL A 20 2.98 6.93 -1.54
CA VAL A 20 4.39 6.57 -1.35
C VAL A 20 5.13 7.83 -0.94
N LYS A 21 5.76 7.81 0.24
CA LYS A 21 6.68 8.87 0.65
C LYS A 21 8.09 8.31 0.74
N ARG A 22 9.06 9.16 0.46
CA ARG A 22 10.48 8.84 0.51
C ARG A 22 11.16 9.77 1.49
N ASP A 23 11.88 9.19 2.44
CA ASP A 23 12.73 9.90 3.39
C ASP A 23 14.18 9.40 3.23
N GLY A 24 14.98 10.18 2.51
CA GLY A 24 16.32 9.78 2.09
C GLY A 24 16.33 8.50 1.23
N MET A 25 16.94 7.43 1.77
CA MET A 25 16.99 6.11 1.14
C MET A 25 15.76 5.24 1.46
N HIS A 26 14.97 5.61 2.47
CA HIS A 26 13.82 4.83 2.90
C HIS A 26 12.57 5.24 2.11
N VAL A 27 11.82 4.24 1.66
CA VAL A 27 10.52 4.43 1.02
C VAL A 27 9.49 3.79 1.94
N CYS A 28 8.37 4.46 2.18
CA CYS A 28 7.28 3.95 3.00
C CYS A 28 5.94 4.16 2.29
N LEU A 29 5.00 3.24 2.50
CA LEU A 29 3.61 3.42 2.09
C LEU A 29 2.82 4.07 3.23
N HIS A 30 2.08 5.12 2.89
CA HIS A 30 1.27 5.90 3.83
C HIS A 30 -0.21 5.86 3.46
N ASP A 31 -1.06 5.99 4.47
CA ASP A 31 -2.46 6.35 4.26
C ASP A 31 -2.53 7.86 3.93
N ALA A 32 -3.18 8.20 2.81
CA ALA A 32 -3.23 9.57 2.31
C ALA A 32 -4.03 10.52 3.20
N PHE A 33 -4.99 10.00 3.97
CA PHE A 33 -5.91 10.80 4.77
C PHE A 33 -5.29 11.16 6.13
N SER A 34 -4.73 10.17 6.81
CA SER A 34 -4.02 10.38 8.09
C SER A 34 -2.61 10.91 7.91
N GLY A 35 -1.96 10.60 6.78
CA GLY A 35 -0.55 10.88 6.54
C GLY A 35 0.41 9.89 7.23
N GLU A 36 -0.13 8.97 8.04
CA GLU A 36 0.62 7.97 8.80
C GLU A 36 1.17 6.86 7.89
N VAL A 37 2.27 6.25 8.34
CA VAL A 37 2.85 5.05 7.70
C VAL A 37 1.89 3.88 7.93
N LEU A 38 1.62 3.08 6.90
CA LEU A 38 0.88 1.83 7.11
C LEU A 38 1.70 0.90 8.02
N ALA A 39 1.14 0.54 9.17
CA ALA A 39 1.86 -0.25 10.17
C ALA A 39 2.17 -1.67 9.66
N GLY A 40 3.27 -2.26 10.16
CA GLY A 40 3.66 -3.65 9.86
C GLY A 40 4.34 -3.89 8.52
N GLN A 41 4.76 -2.83 7.81
CA GLN A 41 5.61 -2.94 6.63
C GLN A 41 6.99 -3.48 7.04
N THR A 42 7.35 -4.69 6.60
CA THR A 42 8.64 -5.31 6.91
C THR A 42 9.71 -4.93 5.89
N LYS A 43 9.30 -4.71 4.64
CA LYS A 43 10.18 -4.27 3.57
C LYS A 43 9.41 -3.47 2.53
N VAL A 44 10.01 -2.38 2.06
CA VAL A 44 9.43 -1.51 1.04
C VAL A 44 10.49 -1.20 0.00
N GLN A 45 10.17 -1.44 -1.27
CA GLN A 45 11.08 -1.21 -2.39
C GLN A 45 10.36 -0.53 -3.54
N LEU A 46 11.01 0.48 -4.11
CA LEU A 46 10.54 1.16 -5.32
C LEU A 46 11.45 0.77 -6.49
N ILE A 47 10.90 0.05 -7.45
CA ILE A 47 11.60 -0.43 -8.64
C ILE A 47 11.24 0.50 -9.80
N GLN A 48 12.24 1.23 -10.29
CA GLN A 48 12.10 2.21 -11.37
C GLN A 48 13.09 1.90 -12.47
N GLU A 49 12.60 1.26 -13.53
CA GLU A 49 13.38 0.93 -14.72
C GLU A 49 12.97 1.86 -15.86
N ALA A 50 13.94 2.31 -16.67
CA ALA A 50 13.67 3.24 -17.77
C ALA A 50 12.69 2.63 -18.79
N GLY A 51 11.64 3.37 -19.13
CA GLY A 51 10.59 2.91 -20.05
C GLY A 51 9.62 1.89 -19.46
N GLN A 52 9.75 1.52 -18.18
CA GLN A 52 8.84 0.60 -17.49
C GLN A 52 7.94 1.35 -16.50
N VAL A 53 6.82 0.72 -16.15
CA VAL A 53 5.97 1.20 -15.06
C VAL A 53 6.74 1.12 -13.75
N THR A 54 6.71 2.21 -12.97
CA THR A 54 7.26 2.21 -11.60
C THR A 54 6.48 1.23 -10.74
N ARG A 55 7.19 0.29 -10.09
CA ARG A 55 6.59 -0.73 -9.22
C ARG A 55 6.95 -0.43 -7.77
N LEU A 56 5.95 -0.41 -6.90
CA LEU A 56 6.14 -0.43 -5.46
C LEU A 56 5.91 -1.87 -4.97
N VAL A 57 6.90 -2.44 -4.30
CA VAL A 57 6.79 -3.74 -3.63
C VAL A 57 6.81 -3.50 -2.13
N VAL A 58 5.77 -3.96 -1.45
CA VAL A 58 5.64 -3.87 0.01
C VAL A 58 5.43 -5.27 0.55
N GLU A 59 6.23 -5.64 1.52
CA GLU A 59 6.10 -6.90 2.25
C GLU A 59 5.56 -6.59 3.65
N PHE A 60 4.62 -7.44 4.08
CA PHE A 60 4.02 -7.42 5.41
C PHE A 60 4.12 -8.82 6.00
N ASN A 61 4.35 -8.92 7.30
CA ASN A 61 4.10 -10.18 8.01
C ASN A 61 2.59 -10.32 8.20
N CYS A 62 2.01 -11.41 7.70
CA CYS A 62 0.57 -11.66 7.80
C CYS A 62 0.31 -13.09 8.29
N ASP A 63 -0.77 -13.29 9.04
CA ASP A 63 -1.25 -14.63 9.43
C ASP A 63 -2.30 -15.21 8.48
N GLY A 64 -2.43 -14.62 7.29
CA GLY A 64 -3.44 -14.95 6.28
C GLY A 64 -4.73 -14.13 6.40
N THR A 65 -4.95 -13.43 7.51
CA THR A 65 -6.13 -12.56 7.69
C THR A 65 -5.76 -11.14 8.10
N HIS A 66 -4.72 -10.96 8.92
CA HIS A 66 -4.30 -9.67 9.45
C HIS A 66 -2.80 -9.47 9.26
N VAL A 67 -2.40 -8.20 9.19
CA VAL A 67 -0.99 -7.79 9.29
C VAL A 67 -0.58 -7.89 10.75
N ARG A 68 0.57 -8.52 11.00
CA ARG A 68 1.21 -8.57 12.31
C ARG A 68 2.22 -7.46 12.44
N LEU A 69 2.20 -6.80 13.59
CA LEU A 69 3.24 -5.86 13.98
C LEU A 69 4.36 -6.66 14.64
N ASP A 70 5.60 -6.44 14.22
CA ASP A 70 6.75 -7.18 14.75
C ASP A 70 6.86 -6.92 16.27
N GLY A 71 6.77 -7.97 17.09
CA GLY A 71 6.83 -7.89 18.55
C GLY A 71 5.54 -8.17 19.33
N GLU A 72 4.43 -8.52 18.66
CA GLU A 72 3.20 -9.08 19.28
C GLU A 72 2.97 -10.57 18.95
#